data_AF-A0A846XKX9-F1
#
_entry.id   AF-A0A846XKX9-F1
#
_cell.length_a   1.000
_cell.length_b   1.000
_cell.length_c   1.000
_cell.angle_alpha   90.00
_cell.angle_beta   90.00
_cell.angle_gamma   90.00
#
_symmetry.space_group_name_H-M   'P 1'
#
loop_
_entity.id
_entity.type
_entity.pdbx_description
1 polymer ?
#
loop_
_entity_poly.entity_id
_entity_poly.type
_entity_poly.pdbx_seq_one_letter_code
_entity_poly.pdbx_strand_id
1 'polypeptide(L)'
;MPGCTARQLVIRECNGPGRGELLGTDPDLQAQLDQRYEWTLISRHPWVLRVVTTFPPVTAPALLADVERVFAALVTAGLAPIQAYRSFQSVTGLVEGLAALRTSISEADGKGITSRWRTLEIPAILERLGPKEHPVQSALLESLDEAMDADSMVEFGLARLLDGIEQVVEQGRGEDWPGQCAGDCPSERR
;
A
#
# COMPACT_ATOMS: atom_id res chain seq x y z
N MET A 1 29.28 -5.78 -12.59
CA MET A 1 29.19 -6.82 -11.54
C MET A 1 28.14 -7.84 -11.97
N PRO A 2 28.47 -9.12 -12.17
CA PRO A 2 27.51 -10.11 -12.64
C PRO A 2 26.76 -10.75 -11.45
N GLY A 3 25.44 -10.90 -11.55
CA GLY A 3 24.72 -11.96 -10.80
C GLY A 3 23.75 -11.55 -9.68
N CYS A 4 23.46 -10.27 -9.42
CA CYS A 4 22.32 -9.93 -8.56
C CYS A 4 21.02 -10.09 -9.36
N THR A 5 20.22 -11.10 -9.02
CA THR A 5 18.84 -11.18 -9.51
C THR A 5 18.01 -10.04 -8.92
N ALA A 6 16.99 -9.57 -9.64
CA ALA A 6 16.04 -8.56 -9.16
C ALA A 6 15.52 -8.89 -7.75
N ARG A 7 15.27 -10.18 -7.47
CA ARG A 7 14.88 -10.71 -6.16
C ARG A 7 15.93 -10.46 -5.05
N GLN A 8 17.22 -10.65 -5.35
CA GLN A 8 18.29 -10.41 -4.39
C GLN A 8 18.50 -8.91 -4.14
N LEU A 9 18.22 -8.07 -5.13
CA LEU A 9 18.26 -6.61 -4.97
C LEU A 9 17.13 -6.12 -4.06
N VAL A 10 15.90 -6.63 -4.24
CA VAL A 10 14.76 -6.31 -3.33
C VAL A 10 15.05 -6.76 -1.91
N ILE A 11 15.54 -7.99 -1.71
CA ILE A 11 15.93 -8.47 -0.38
C ILE A 11 17.00 -7.56 0.24
N ARG A 12 18.00 -7.13 -0.52
CA ARG A 12 19.05 -6.22 -0.04
C ARG A 12 18.53 -4.83 0.30
N GLU A 13 17.63 -4.27 -0.50
CA GLU A 13 17.06 -2.93 -0.29
C GLU A 13 16.03 -2.91 0.84
N CYS A 14 15.30 -4.02 1.03
CA CYS A 14 14.47 -4.26 2.21
C CYS A 14 15.32 -4.50 3.46
N ASN A 15 16.49 -5.16 3.34
CA ASN A 15 17.43 -5.39 4.44
C ASN A 15 18.43 -4.23 4.65
N GLY A 16 18.24 -3.09 3.98
CA GLY A 16 19.11 -1.92 4.15
C GLY A 16 19.03 -1.38 5.59
N PRO A 17 20.13 -0.82 6.14
CA PRO A 17 20.12 -0.23 7.47
C PRO A 17 19.16 0.97 7.46
N GLY A 18 17.99 0.82 8.08
CA GLY A 18 16.96 1.86 8.11
C GLY A 18 15.55 1.42 8.48
N ARG A 19 15.17 0.15 8.31
CA ARG A 19 13.81 -0.36 8.66
C ARG A 19 13.51 -0.50 10.16
N GLY A 20 14.54 -0.55 11.00
CA GLY A 20 14.39 -0.81 12.43
C GLY A 20 14.83 0.34 13.35
N GLU A 21 15.41 1.41 12.80
CA GLU A 21 16.19 2.37 13.62
C GLU A 21 15.80 3.83 13.43
N LEU A 22 14.67 4.11 12.79
CA LEU A 22 14.16 5.47 12.63
C LEU A 22 12.80 5.63 13.32
N LEU A 23 12.88 6.11 14.58
CA LEU A 23 11.95 7.03 15.25
C LEU A 23 10.66 6.47 15.89
N GLY A 24 10.67 6.33 17.23
CA GLY A 24 9.50 6.59 18.10
C GLY A 24 8.47 5.47 18.33
N THR A 25 7.80 5.51 19.48
CA THR A 25 6.85 4.51 20.02
C THR A 25 5.43 4.55 19.43
N ASP A 26 5.20 5.24 18.31
CA ASP A 26 3.86 5.38 17.71
C ASP A 26 3.67 4.40 16.53
N PRO A 27 2.84 3.34 16.70
CA PRO A 27 2.65 2.32 15.67
C PRO A 27 1.94 2.84 14.41
N ASP A 28 1.08 3.87 14.52
CA ASP A 28 0.40 4.45 13.37
C ASP A 28 1.36 5.29 12.53
N LEU A 29 2.25 6.03 13.21
CA LEU A 29 3.33 6.77 12.57
C LEU A 29 4.31 5.84 11.85
N GLN A 30 4.67 4.71 12.49
CA GLN A 30 5.55 3.71 11.89
C GLN A 30 4.93 3.10 10.62
N ALA A 31 3.67 2.71 10.67
CA ALA A 31 2.96 2.16 9.51
C ALA A 31 2.87 3.16 8.35
N GLN A 32 2.62 4.45 8.64
CA GLN A 32 2.60 5.49 7.62
C GLN A 32 3.97 5.73 6.98
N LEU A 33 5.05 5.68 7.77
CA LEU A 33 6.43 5.84 7.28
C LEU A 33 6.86 4.65 6.39
N ASP A 34 6.51 3.43 6.79
CA ASP A 34 6.80 2.22 6.02
C ASP A 34 6.06 2.22 4.68
N GLN A 35 4.80 2.68 4.64
CA GLN A 35 4.02 2.82 3.40
C GLN A 35 4.57 3.92 2.48
N ARG A 36 5.01 5.05 3.03
CA ARG A 36 5.69 6.10 2.24
C ARG A 36 7.02 5.61 1.67
N TYR A 37 7.74 4.78 2.42
CA TYR A 37 8.97 4.15 1.95
C TYR A 37 8.70 3.15 0.82
N GLU A 38 7.68 2.29 0.97
CA GLU A 38 7.25 1.36 -0.07
C GLU A 38 6.80 2.10 -1.34
N TRP A 39 5.99 3.15 -1.20
CA TRP A 39 5.63 4.04 -2.31
C TRP A 39 6.85 4.65 -2.99
N THR A 40 7.81 5.17 -2.22
CA THR A 40 9.05 5.75 -2.75
C THR A 40 9.90 4.71 -3.47
N LEU A 41 9.98 3.50 -2.93
CA LEU A 41 10.75 2.39 -3.48
C LEU A 41 10.14 1.90 -4.80
N ILE A 42 8.83 1.68 -4.84
CA ILE A 42 8.13 1.27 -6.07
C ILE A 42 8.18 2.39 -7.10
N SER A 43 8.03 3.64 -6.68
CA SER A 43 8.12 4.81 -7.58
C SER A 43 9.52 4.95 -8.20
N ARG A 44 10.58 4.65 -7.45
CA ARG A 44 11.97 4.64 -7.97
C ARG A 44 12.28 3.40 -8.80
N HIS A 45 11.64 2.28 -8.50
CA HIS A 45 11.91 0.99 -9.11
C HIS A 45 10.62 0.24 -9.46
N PRO A 46 9.92 0.61 -10.55
CA PRO A 46 8.63 0.03 -10.91
C PRO A 46 8.63 -1.50 -11.09
N TRP A 47 9.79 -2.08 -11.42
CA TRP A 47 9.97 -3.54 -11.53
C TRP A 47 9.86 -4.27 -10.17
N VAL A 48 9.99 -3.57 -9.04
CA VAL A 48 9.83 -4.11 -7.68
C VAL A 48 8.39 -4.54 -7.43
N LEU A 49 7.41 -3.82 -8.00
CA LEU A 49 5.99 -4.16 -7.90
C LEU A 49 5.74 -5.61 -8.33
N ARG A 50 6.32 -6.03 -9.47
CA ARG A 50 6.19 -7.40 -9.98
C ARG A 50 6.80 -8.45 -9.04
N VAL A 51 7.78 -8.08 -8.22
CA VAL A 51 8.42 -8.98 -7.25
C VAL A 51 7.58 -9.10 -5.97
N VAL A 52 7.01 -8.00 -5.47
CA VAL A 52 6.20 -7.99 -4.24
C VAL A 52 4.81 -8.58 -4.45
N THR A 53 4.23 -8.43 -5.64
CA THR A 53 2.90 -8.99 -5.98
C THR A 53 2.93 -10.45 -6.47
N THR A 54 4.10 -11.12 -6.52
CA THR A 54 4.19 -12.51 -7.00
C THR A 54 3.81 -13.49 -5.89
N PHE A 55 2.96 -14.48 -6.20
CA PHE A 55 2.57 -15.53 -5.26
C PHE A 55 3.22 -16.89 -5.59
N PRO A 56 3.73 -17.64 -4.59
CA PRO A 56 3.81 -17.29 -3.17
C PRO A 56 4.84 -16.19 -2.89
N PRO A 57 4.61 -15.36 -1.85
CA PRO A 57 5.48 -14.24 -1.53
C PRO A 57 6.88 -14.71 -1.14
N VAL A 58 7.86 -13.82 -1.26
CA VAL A 58 9.23 -14.09 -0.81
C VAL A 58 9.26 -14.23 0.71
N THR A 59 9.36 -15.47 1.18
CA THR A 59 9.51 -15.77 2.60
C THR A 59 11.01 -15.77 2.97
N ALA A 60 11.49 -14.69 3.58
CA ALA A 60 12.81 -14.61 4.19
C ALA A 60 12.68 -14.28 5.69
N PRO A 61 13.56 -14.79 6.58
CA PRO A 61 13.43 -14.57 8.02
C PRO A 61 13.30 -13.10 8.44
N ALA A 62 14.08 -12.20 7.79
CA ALA A 62 14.00 -10.77 8.04
C ALA A 62 12.65 -10.16 7.62
N LEU A 63 12.11 -10.58 6.47
CA LEU A 63 10.79 -10.12 6.00
C LEU A 63 9.67 -10.62 6.91
N LEU A 64 9.77 -11.86 7.39
CA LEU A 64 8.83 -12.38 8.39
C LEU A 64 8.92 -11.58 9.69
N ALA A 65 10.13 -11.23 10.15
CA ALA A 65 10.31 -10.42 11.35
C ALA A 65 9.76 -8.99 11.19
N ASP A 66 9.89 -8.39 10.00
CA ASP A 66 9.30 -7.07 9.71
C ASP A 66 7.77 -7.13 9.73
N VAL A 67 7.18 -8.11 9.04
CA VAL A 67 5.72 -8.29 8.99
C VAL A 67 5.16 -8.64 10.38
N GLU A 68 5.88 -9.43 11.17
CA GLU A 68 5.50 -9.77 12.54
C GLU A 68 5.41 -8.52 13.43
N ARG A 69 6.33 -7.55 13.29
CA ARG A 69 6.24 -6.29 14.06
C ARG A 69 4.95 -5.53 13.76
N VAL A 70 4.54 -5.48 12.49
CA VAL A 70 3.29 -4.83 12.07
C VAL A 70 2.08 -5.59 12.59
N PHE A 71 2.05 -6.91 12.47
CA PHE A 71 0.96 -7.72 13.00
C PHE A 71 0.85 -7.62 14.52
N ALA A 72 1.97 -7.67 15.25
CA ALA A 72 1.99 -7.51 16.69
C ALA A 72 1.44 -6.14 17.13
N ALA A 73 1.75 -5.06 16.41
CA ALA A 73 1.21 -3.74 16.68
C ALA A 73 -0.32 -3.70 16.50
N LEU A 74 -0.82 -4.23 15.39
CA LEU A 74 -2.26 -4.31 15.10
C LEU A 74 -3.02 -5.18 16.10
N VAL A 75 -2.43 -6.31 16.51
CA VAL A 75 -3.01 -7.17 17.54
C VAL A 75 -3.03 -6.47 18.90
N THR A 76 -1.95 -5.77 19.26
CA THR A 76 -1.88 -4.98 20.50
C THR A 76 -2.91 -3.83 20.50
N ALA A 77 -3.22 -3.27 19.34
CA ALA A 77 -4.25 -2.24 19.19
C ALA A 77 -5.68 -2.77 19.44
N GLY A 78 -5.89 -4.08 19.32
CA GLY A 78 -7.17 -4.75 19.59
C GLY A 78 -7.72 -5.60 18.44
N LEU A 79 -6.94 -5.84 17.38
CA LEU A 79 -7.39 -6.69 16.27
C LEU A 79 -7.10 -8.17 16.53
N ALA A 80 -8.00 -9.05 16.10
CA ALA A 80 -7.67 -10.47 15.95
C ALA A 80 -6.61 -10.64 14.83
N PRO A 81 -5.73 -11.66 14.88
CA PRO A 81 -4.70 -11.87 13.86
C PRO A 81 -5.22 -11.92 12.42
N ILE A 82 -6.41 -12.48 12.20
CA ILE A 82 -7.02 -12.51 10.87
C ILE A 82 -7.44 -11.10 10.39
N GLN A 83 -7.88 -10.23 11.31
CA GLN A 83 -8.17 -8.83 11.01
C GLN A 83 -6.88 -8.06 10.76
N ALA A 84 -5.83 -8.28 11.57
CA ALA A 84 -4.51 -7.68 11.36
C ALA A 84 -3.93 -8.01 9.97
N TYR A 85 -3.99 -9.29 9.56
CA TYR A 85 -3.55 -9.71 8.21
C TYR A 85 -4.36 -9.04 7.10
N ARG A 86 -5.70 -8.99 7.25
CA ARG A 86 -6.58 -8.33 6.25
C ARG A 86 -6.27 -6.85 6.14
N SER A 87 -6.13 -6.15 7.27
CA SER A 87 -5.77 -4.74 7.32
C SER A 87 -4.44 -4.49 6.62
N PHE A 88 -3.40 -5.26 6.95
CA PHE A 88 -2.10 -5.18 6.30
C PHE A 88 -2.21 -5.35 4.77
N GLN A 89 -2.84 -6.44 4.31
CA GLN A 89 -3.00 -6.69 2.88
C GLN A 89 -3.84 -5.63 2.17
N SER A 90 -4.82 -5.02 2.84
CA SER A 90 -5.60 -3.92 2.28
C SER A 90 -4.74 -2.69 2.03
N VAL A 91 -3.85 -2.33 2.97
CA VAL A 91 -2.98 -1.17 2.82
C VAL A 91 -1.90 -1.45 1.75
N THR A 92 -1.24 -2.60 1.81
CA THR A 92 -0.26 -3.01 0.79
C THR A 92 -0.89 -3.04 -0.61
N GLY A 93 -2.06 -3.65 -0.76
CA GLY A 93 -2.74 -3.74 -2.06
C GLY A 93 -3.15 -2.39 -2.65
N LEU A 94 -3.51 -1.41 -1.80
CA LEU A 94 -3.79 -0.04 -2.24
C LEU A 94 -2.52 0.61 -2.83
N VAL A 95 -1.41 0.56 -2.10
CA VAL A 95 -0.14 1.17 -2.51
C VAL A 95 0.41 0.50 -3.77
N GLU A 96 0.38 -0.83 -3.82
CA GLU A 96 0.76 -1.62 -5.00
C GLU A 96 -0.09 -1.25 -6.23
N GLY A 97 -1.42 -1.20 -6.08
CA GLY A 97 -2.34 -0.87 -7.17
C GLY A 97 -2.15 0.55 -7.72
N LEU A 98 -2.01 1.54 -6.84
CA LEU A 98 -1.78 2.93 -7.25
C LEU A 98 -0.39 3.12 -7.86
N ALA A 99 0.61 2.35 -7.41
CA ALA A 99 1.95 2.42 -7.98
C ALA A 99 1.99 1.80 -9.39
N ALA A 100 1.19 0.74 -9.61
CA ALA A 100 0.96 0.17 -10.94
C ALA A 100 0.34 1.21 -11.88
N LEU A 101 -0.70 1.92 -11.41
CA LEU A 101 -1.37 2.98 -12.16
C LEU A 101 -0.40 4.11 -12.50
N ARG A 102 0.37 4.62 -11.53
CA ARG A 102 1.40 5.65 -11.74
C ARG A 102 2.40 5.25 -12.82
N THR A 103 2.88 4.01 -12.77
CA THR A 103 3.82 3.48 -13.76
C THR A 103 3.18 3.49 -15.15
N SER A 104 1.94 3.02 -15.27
CA SER A 104 1.18 3.03 -16.53
C SER A 104 0.96 4.45 -17.07
N ILE A 105 0.64 5.42 -16.20
CA ILE A 105 0.47 6.83 -16.58
C ILE A 105 1.77 7.38 -17.13
N SER A 106 2.89 7.18 -16.41
CA SER A 106 4.21 7.66 -16.85
C SER A 106 4.65 7.07 -18.19
N GLU A 107 4.39 5.78 -18.43
CA GLU A 107 4.65 5.14 -19.72
C GLU A 107 3.77 5.69 -20.86
N ALA A 108 2.51 6.02 -20.57
CA ALA A 108 1.59 6.63 -21.52
C ALA A 108 1.97 8.09 -21.83
N ASP A 109 2.41 8.84 -20.82
CA ASP A 109 2.90 10.21 -20.94
C ASP A 109 4.12 10.29 -21.85
N GLY A 110 5.09 9.38 -21.65
CA GLY A 110 6.27 9.28 -22.52
C GLY A 110 5.95 9.01 -24.00
N LYS A 111 4.74 8.52 -24.29
CA LYS A 111 4.22 8.26 -25.65
C LYS A 111 3.21 9.32 -26.12
N GLY A 112 2.92 10.34 -25.30
CA GLY A 112 1.91 11.38 -25.57
C GLY A 112 0.45 10.87 -25.52
N ILE A 113 0.22 9.65 -25.04
CA ILE A 113 -1.10 9.01 -25.03
C ILE A 113 -2.02 9.69 -24.01
N THR A 114 -1.52 9.96 -22.80
CA THR A 114 -2.32 10.57 -21.72
C THR A 114 -2.83 11.96 -22.10
N SER A 115 -1.96 12.82 -22.64
CA SER A 115 -2.33 14.18 -23.06
C SER A 115 -3.39 14.14 -24.16
N ARG A 116 -3.23 13.29 -25.17
CA ARG A 116 -4.22 13.10 -26.24
C ARG A 116 -5.55 12.59 -25.68
N TRP A 117 -5.52 11.55 -24.84
CA TRP A 117 -6.72 10.97 -24.24
C TRP A 117 -7.49 12.00 -23.41
N ARG A 118 -6.76 12.79 -22.60
CA ARG A 118 -7.32 13.79 -21.67
C ARG A 118 -7.88 15.01 -22.39
N THR A 119 -7.17 15.54 -23.38
CA THR A 119 -7.53 16.81 -24.03
C THR A 119 -8.47 16.66 -25.23
N LEU A 120 -8.52 15.47 -25.82
CA LEU A 120 -9.28 15.23 -27.05
C LEU A 120 -10.26 14.06 -26.90
N GLU A 121 -9.80 12.89 -26.48
CA GLU A 121 -10.62 11.68 -26.59
C GLU A 121 -11.77 11.63 -25.59
N ILE A 122 -11.51 11.79 -24.28
CA ILE A 122 -12.59 11.80 -23.29
C ILE A 122 -13.59 12.93 -23.53
N PRO A 123 -13.16 14.20 -23.75
CA PRO A 123 -14.11 15.28 -24.04
C PRO A 123 -15.02 14.97 -25.24
N ALA A 124 -14.45 14.49 -26.36
CA ALA A 124 -15.23 14.16 -27.55
C ALA A 124 -16.20 12.97 -27.32
N ILE A 125 -15.80 11.98 -26.51
CA ILE A 125 -16.67 10.86 -26.15
C ILE A 125 -17.84 11.35 -25.29
N LEU A 126 -17.59 12.17 -24.27
CA LEU A 126 -18.63 12.69 -23.38
C LEU A 126 -19.60 13.64 -24.09
N GLU A 127 -19.11 14.45 -25.03
CA GLU A 127 -19.97 15.27 -25.89
C GLU A 127 -20.92 14.41 -26.73
N ARG A 128 -20.40 13.32 -27.32
CA ARG A 128 -21.20 12.39 -28.13
C ARG A 128 -22.21 11.58 -27.31
N LEU A 129 -21.85 11.18 -26.09
CA LEU A 129 -22.73 10.43 -25.20
C LEU A 129 -23.80 11.32 -24.54
N GLY A 130 -23.65 12.64 -24.61
CA GLY A 130 -24.55 13.58 -23.96
C GLY A 130 -24.09 13.85 -22.52
N PRO A 131 -23.59 15.06 -22.23
CA PRO A 131 -23.10 15.41 -20.88
C PRO A 131 -24.13 15.25 -19.77
N LYS A 132 -25.43 15.34 -20.09
CA LYS A 132 -26.54 15.13 -19.15
C LYS A 132 -26.72 13.66 -18.74
N GLU A 133 -26.29 12.72 -19.58
CA GLU A 133 -26.32 11.28 -19.30
C GLU A 133 -25.12 10.85 -18.46
N HIS A 134 -24.02 11.62 -18.55
CA HIS A 134 -22.78 11.40 -17.78
C HIS A 134 -22.34 12.66 -17.00
N PRO A 135 -23.18 13.19 -16.09
CA PRO A 135 -22.96 14.49 -15.47
C PRO A 135 -21.73 14.49 -14.55
N VAL A 136 -21.47 13.40 -13.83
CA VAL A 136 -20.30 13.28 -12.93
C VAL A 136 -18.99 13.27 -13.73
N GLN A 137 -18.93 12.49 -14.82
CA GLN A 137 -17.72 12.42 -15.67
C GLN A 137 -17.49 13.75 -16.41
N SER A 138 -18.57 14.41 -16.81
CA SER A 138 -18.50 15.73 -17.45
C SER A 138 -17.97 16.79 -16.49
N ALA A 139 -18.42 16.78 -15.23
CA ALA A 139 -17.91 17.69 -14.21
C ALA A 139 -16.43 17.43 -13.86
N LEU A 140 -16.00 16.16 -13.90
CA LEU A 140 -14.63 15.77 -13.59
C LEU A 140 -13.61 16.28 -14.64
N LEU A 141 -14.03 16.57 -15.88
CA LEU A 141 -13.12 17.02 -16.94
C LEU A 141 -12.26 18.22 -16.53
N GLU A 142 -12.85 19.17 -15.80
CA GLU A 142 -12.19 20.39 -15.34
C GLU A 142 -11.08 20.10 -14.32
N SER A 143 -11.25 19.07 -13.49
CA SER A 143 -10.31 18.66 -12.46
C SER A 143 -9.56 17.37 -12.81
N LEU A 144 -9.58 16.93 -14.07
CA LEU A 144 -9.05 15.60 -14.42
C LEU A 144 -7.50 15.52 -14.36
N ASP A 145 -6.76 16.65 -14.35
CA ASP A 145 -5.33 16.64 -14.02
C ASP A 145 -5.11 16.27 -12.55
N GLU A 146 -5.80 16.97 -11.65
CA GLU A 146 -5.74 16.73 -10.21
C GLU A 146 -6.27 15.32 -9.88
N ALA A 147 -7.36 14.90 -10.53
CA ALA A 147 -7.93 13.58 -10.36
C ALA A 147 -7.06 12.45 -10.92
N MET A 148 -6.00 12.74 -11.70
CA MET A 148 -5.03 11.76 -12.19
C MET A 148 -3.71 11.77 -11.43
N ASP A 149 -3.55 12.69 -10.46
CA ASP A 149 -2.36 12.73 -9.63
C ASP A 149 -2.31 11.50 -8.70
N ALA A 150 -1.45 10.56 -9.04
CA ALA A 150 -1.32 9.30 -8.31
C ALA A 150 -0.82 9.52 -6.87
N ASP A 151 -0.02 10.57 -6.61
CA ASP A 151 0.44 10.89 -5.26
C ASP A 151 -0.76 11.32 -4.38
N SER A 152 -1.61 12.24 -4.88
CA SER A 152 -2.86 12.61 -4.19
C SER A 152 -3.85 11.45 -4.01
N MET A 153 -3.95 10.53 -4.97
CA MET A 153 -4.77 9.32 -4.81
C MET A 153 -4.30 8.43 -3.66
N VAL A 154 -2.99 8.28 -3.49
CA VAL A 154 -2.40 7.49 -2.39
C VAL A 154 -2.72 8.15 -1.06
N GLU A 155 -2.51 9.47 -0.95
CA GLU A 155 -2.80 10.19 0.29
C GLU A 155 -4.28 10.09 0.67
N PHE A 156 -5.18 10.28 -0.31
CA PHE A 156 -6.61 10.12 -0.09
C PHE A 156 -6.98 8.70 0.33
N GLY A 157 -6.49 7.70 -0.40
CA GLY A 157 -6.79 6.29 -0.15
C GLY A 157 -6.26 5.80 1.19
N LEU A 158 -5.02 6.15 1.55
CA LEU A 158 -4.41 5.78 2.82
C LEU A 158 -5.17 6.41 3.99
N ALA A 159 -5.51 7.70 3.90
CA ALA A 159 -6.28 8.35 4.96
C ALA A 159 -7.62 7.64 5.20
N ARG A 160 -8.39 7.34 4.15
CA ARG A 160 -9.67 6.65 4.29
C ARG A 160 -9.54 5.22 4.77
N LEU A 161 -8.50 4.51 4.36
CA LEU A 161 -8.28 3.13 4.77
C LEU A 161 -7.85 3.05 6.23
N LEU A 162 -6.98 3.96 6.68
CA LEU A 162 -6.57 4.06 8.09
C LEU A 162 -7.75 4.44 8.99
N ASP A 163 -8.58 5.43 8.60
CA ASP A 163 -9.82 5.76 9.30
C ASP A 163 -10.71 4.51 9.46
N GLY A 164 -10.84 3.71 8.40
CA GLY A 164 -11.61 2.46 8.42
C GLY A 164 -11.02 1.39 9.35
N ILE A 165 -9.69 1.26 9.39
CA ILE A 165 -9.00 0.32 10.28
C ILE A 165 -9.18 0.74 11.74
N GLU A 166 -9.10 2.04 12.04
CA GLU A 166 -9.36 2.58 13.38
C GLU A 166 -10.77 2.22 13.86
N GLN A 167 -11.78 2.34 12.99
CA GLN A 167 -13.15 1.92 13.31
C GLN A 167 -13.25 0.41 13.59
N VAL A 168 -12.52 -0.43 12.85
CA VAL A 168 -12.47 -1.88 13.12
C VAL A 168 -11.79 -2.17 14.46
N VAL A 169 -10.74 -1.43 14.81
CA VAL A 169 -10.08 -1.52 16.12
C VAL A 169 -11.06 -1.15 17.24
N GLU A 170 -11.79 -0.06 17.10
CA GLU A 170 -12.79 0.38 18.08
C GLU A 170 -13.89 -0.66 18.30
N GLN A 171 -14.33 -1.32 17.22
CA GLN A 171 -15.33 -2.40 17.27
C GLN A 171 -14.76 -3.70 17.84
N GLY A 172 -13.51 -4.05 17.47
CA GLY A 172 -12.81 -5.27 17.87
C GLY A 172 -12.39 -5.30 19.35
N ARG A 173 -12.24 -4.13 20.00
CA ARG A 173 -12.07 -4.02 21.47
C ARG A 173 -13.20 -4.66 22.28
N GLY A 174 -14.32 -5.03 21.65
CA GLY A 174 -15.41 -5.79 22.27
C GLY A 174 -15.40 -7.31 22.02
N GLU A 175 -14.55 -7.81 21.11
CA GLU A 175 -14.42 -9.23 20.78
C GLU A 175 -13.11 -9.78 21.36
N ASP A 176 -13.24 -10.52 22.47
CA ASP A 176 -12.11 -11.07 23.22
C ASP A 176 -11.35 -12.10 22.36
N TRP A 177 -10.14 -11.76 21.92
CA TRP A 177 -9.22 -12.72 21.28
C TRP A 177 -8.63 -13.62 22.38
N PRO A 178 -8.93 -14.93 22.41
CA PRO A 178 -8.53 -15.83 23.50
C PRO A 178 -7.04 -16.20 23.49
N GLY A 179 -6.24 -15.62 22.59
CA GLY A 179 -4.86 -16.01 22.34
C GLY A 179 -3.79 -15.06 22.90
N GLN A 180 -4.14 -14.10 23.77
CA GLN A 180 -3.12 -13.55 24.67
C GLN A 180 -2.75 -14.66 25.63
N CYS A 181 -1.53 -15.19 25.52
CA CYS A 181 -0.93 -16.00 26.58
C CYS A 181 -0.81 -15.12 27.83
N ALA A 182 -1.88 -15.04 28.61
CA ALA A 182 -1.88 -14.48 29.95
C ALA A 182 -1.21 -15.50 30.87
N GLY A 183 0.12 -15.38 31.00
CA GLY A 183 0.92 -16.14 31.96
C GLY A 183 1.90 -17.12 31.31
N ASP A 184 3.15 -17.05 31.81
CA ASP A 184 4.32 -17.90 31.56
C ASP A 184 4.19 -18.91 30.39
N CYS A 185 4.81 -18.54 29.26
CA CYS A 185 5.23 -19.53 28.28
C CYS A 185 6.29 -20.42 28.97
N PRO A 186 6.06 -21.74 29.15
CA PRO A 186 7.05 -22.58 29.80
C PRO A 186 8.31 -22.58 28.96
N SER A 187 9.37 -21.97 29.48
CA SER A 187 10.70 -22.02 28.88
C SER A 187 11.03 -23.46 28.50
N GLU A 188 11.26 -23.68 27.20
CA GLU A 188 11.58 -24.97 26.61
C GLU A 188 12.66 -25.68 27.43
N ARG A 189 12.29 -26.80 28.04
CA ARG A 189 13.24 -27.76 28.60
C ARG A 189 13.60 -28.79 27.54
N ARG A 190 14.90 -28.76 27.21
CA ARG A 190 15.77 -29.77 26.55
C ARG A 190 15.75 -29.85 25.04
#